data_AF-A0A919Z2T8-F1
#
_entry.id   AF-A0A919Z2T8-F1
#
_cell.length_a   1.000
_cell.length_b   1.000
_cell.length_c   1.000
_cell.angle_alpha   90.00
_cell.angle_beta   90.00
_cell.angle_gamma   90.00
#
_symmetry.space_group_name_H-M   'P 1'
#
loop_
_entity.id
_entity.type
_entity.pdbx_description
1 polymer ?
#
loop_
_entity_poly.entity_id
_entity_poly.type
_entity_poly.pdbx_seq_one_letter_code
_entity_poly.pdbx_strand_id
1 'polypeptide(L)'
;MFRLRSGMLKIVRVHEDGNPLIMNIIVPGETIPHHSLISPGPYHGTAVAIVTSEIEPIPCEEWYSELERNPEKYREVALLLQDKLRMMQQRMDHLTTISPSERLRLFQEWFARYIGDIPVSEVLTQEEIGHWIGIRRETVNRMLRSHSL
;
A
#
# COMPACT_ATOMS: atom_id res chain seq x y z
N MET A 1 -4.22 10.20 13.62
CA MET A 1 -4.03 10.12 12.15
C MET A 1 -2.54 10.24 11.85
N PHE A 2 -2.11 9.78 10.68
CA PHE A 2 -0.72 9.88 10.24
C PHE A 2 -0.66 10.24 8.76
N ARG A 3 0.23 11.14 8.36
CA ARG A 3 0.50 11.45 6.96
C ARG A 3 1.89 10.97 6.59
N LEU A 4 1.99 10.23 5.49
CA LEU A 4 3.27 9.80 4.95
C LEU A 4 3.88 10.93 4.12
N ARG A 5 5.01 11.48 4.56
CA ARG A 5 5.72 12.56 3.87
C ARG A 5 6.68 12.00 2.81
N SER A 6 7.42 10.94 3.15
CA SER A 6 8.35 10.25 2.24
C SER A 6 8.49 8.78 2.64
N GLY A 7 9.02 7.95 1.74
CA GLY A 7 9.16 6.51 1.93
C GLY A 7 7.92 5.72 1.51
N MET A 8 7.71 4.55 2.11
CA MET A 8 6.60 3.66 1.75
C MET A 8 6.28 2.74 2.92
N LEU A 9 4.98 2.51 3.18
CA LEU A 9 4.51 1.61 4.23
C LEU A 9 3.68 0.48 3.63
N LYS A 10 3.70 -0.70 4.25
CA LYS A 10 2.70 -1.76 4.03
C LYS A 10 1.75 -1.81 5.21
N ILE A 11 0.46 -2.01 4.93
CA ILE A 11 -0.55 -2.33 5.94
C ILE A 11 -0.71 -3.84 5.95
N VAL A 12 -0.35 -4.45 7.07
CA VAL A 12 -0.47 -5.89 7.27
C VAL A 12 -1.59 -6.21 8.24
N ARG A 13 -2.31 -7.29 7.98
CA ARG A 13 -3.21 -7.92 8.95
C ARG A 13 -2.72 -9.35 9.19
N VAL A 14 -2.69 -9.76 10.45
CA VAL A 14 -2.37 -11.15 10.82
C VAL A 14 -3.68 -11.94 10.87
N HIS A 15 -3.76 -13.03 10.12
CA HIS A 15 -4.88 -13.96 10.17
C HIS A 15 -4.83 -14.83 11.44
N GLU A 16 -5.92 -15.53 11.77
CA GLU A 16 -5.98 -16.39 12.97
C GLU A 16 -4.91 -17.48 12.99
N ASP A 17 -4.45 -17.91 11.81
CA ASP A 17 -3.37 -18.88 11.62
C ASP A 17 -1.96 -18.28 11.79
N GLY A 18 -1.85 -16.98 12.05
CA GLY A 18 -0.60 -16.25 12.21
C GLY A 18 0.01 -15.72 10.91
N ASN A 19 -0.60 -15.98 9.75
CA ASN A 19 -0.05 -15.55 8.47
C ASN A 19 -0.34 -14.07 8.20
N PRO A 20 0.68 -13.25 7.91
CA PRO A 20 0.48 -11.83 7.58
C PRO A 20 0.02 -11.66 6.13
N LEU A 21 -1.08 -10.94 5.95
CA LEU A 21 -1.58 -10.51 4.65
C LEU A 21 -1.30 -9.02 4.45
N ILE A 22 -0.62 -8.67 3.36
CA ILE A 22 -0.54 -7.27 2.93
C ILE A 22 -1.90 -6.86 2.37
N MET A 23 -2.59 -6.02 3.14
CA MET A 23 -3.88 -5.44 2.75
C MET A 23 -3.69 -4.28 1.78
N ASN A 24 -2.66 -3.47 2.00
CA ASN A 24 -2.45 -2.23 1.26
C ASN A 24 -0.98 -1.78 1.32
N ILE A 25 -0.59 -0.93 0.37
CA ILE A 25 0.67 -0.19 0.38
C ILE A 25 0.33 1.29 0.38
N ILE A 26 1.04 2.04 1.23
CA ILE A 26 0.87 3.47 1.48
C ILE A 26 2.04 4.20 0.84
N VAL A 27 1.73 5.21 0.04
CA VAL A 27 2.70 6.00 -0.71
C VAL A 27 2.69 7.47 -0.24
N PRO A 28 3.76 8.25 -0.49
CA PRO A 28 3.86 9.63 -0.04
C PRO A 28 2.64 10.46 -0.44
N GLY A 29 2.19 11.33 0.47
CA GLY A 29 0.98 12.14 0.32
C GLY A 29 -0.28 11.49 0.90
N GLU A 30 -0.30 10.17 1.11
CA GLU A 30 -1.44 9.50 1.74
C GLU A 30 -1.52 9.85 3.24
N THR A 31 -2.74 10.12 3.70
CA THR A 31 -3.09 10.17 5.12
C THR A 31 -3.81 8.88 5.50
N ILE A 32 -3.35 8.23 6.56
CA ILE A 32 -3.89 6.98 7.09
C ILE A 32 -4.34 7.16 8.53
N PRO A 33 -5.22 6.28 9.03
CA PRO A 33 -5.96 5.17 8.37
C PRO A 33 -7.04 5.63 7.37
N HIS A 34 -7.01 5.07 6.14
CA HIS A 34 -8.01 5.34 5.09
C HIS A 34 -9.46 5.14 5.54
N HIS A 35 -9.75 4.04 6.25
CA HIS A 35 -11.11 3.69 6.67
C HIS A 35 -11.66 4.59 7.77
N SER A 36 -10.84 5.47 8.36
CA SER A 36 -11.26 6.38 9.43
C SER A 36 -11.00 7.84 9.11
N LEU A 37 -10.70 8.19 7.85
CA LEU A 37 -10.48 9.59 7.48
C LEU A 37 -11.74 10.44 7.67
N ILE A 38 -12.94 9.87 7.53
CA ILE A 38 -14.21 10.60 7.65
C ILE A 38 -14.83 10.44 9.05
N SER A 39 -14.75 9.23 9.62
CA SER A 39 -15.35 8.92 10.92
C SER A 39 -14.45 7.96 11.71
N PRO A 40 -14.44 8.02 13.06
CA PRO A 40 -13.70 7.09 13.89
C PRO A 40 -14.06 5.63 13.62
N GLY A 41 -13.06 4.75 13.69
CA GLY A 41 -13.24 3.31 13.56
C GLY A 41 -12.07 2.53 14.17
N PRO A 42 -12.27 1.26 14.53
CA PRO A 42 -11.23 0.42 15.11
C PRO A 42 -10.09 0.13 14.12
N TYR A 43 -8.88 -0.02 14.65
CA TYR A 43 -7.69 -0.37 13.86
C TYR A 43 -7.50 -1.88 13.85
N HIS A 44 -7.49 -2.44 12.65
CA HIS A 44 -7.33 -3.89 12.42
C HIS A 44 -6.14 -4.24 11.53
N GLY A 45 -5.26 -3.28 11.27
CA GLY A 45 -4.05 -3.47 10.48
C GLY A 45 -2.89 -2.71 11.09
N THR A 46 -1.70 -3.25 10.92
CA THR A 46 -0.44 -2.67 11.38
C THR A 46 0.25 -2.02 10.20
N ALA A 47 0.62 -0.74 10.33
CA ALA A 47 1.48 -0.09 9.34
C ALA A 47 2.95 -0.43 9.63
N VAL A 48 3.66 -0.95 8.64
CA VAL A 48 5.07 -1.33 8.72
C VAL A 48 5.83 -0.61 7.62
N ALA A 49 6.94 0.05 7.96
CA ALA A 49 7.79 0.69 6.98
C ALA A 49 8.43 -0.36 6.04
N ILE A 50 8.37 -0.11 4.73
CA ILE A 50 9.04 -0.91 3.70
C ILE A 50 10.46 -0.38 3.47
N VAL A 51 10.60 0.95 3.53
CA VAL A 51 11.86 1.68 3.47
C VAL A 51 11.86 2.77 4.56
N THR A 52 13.01 3.40 4.81
CA THR A 52 13.06 4.60 5.66
C THR A 52 11.99 5.59 5.25
N SER A 53 11.15 5.98 6.20
CA SER A 53 9.94 6.76 5.95
C SER A 53 9.81 7.90 6.95
N GLU A 54 9.34 9.05 6.47
CA GLU A 54 8.99 10.18 7.32
C GLU A 54 7.48 10.25 7.49
N ILE A 55 7.03 10.22 8.74
CA ILE A 55 5.62 10.19 9.10
C ILE A 55 5.31 11.39 9.98
N GLU A 56 4.28 12.13 9.60
CA GLU A 56 3.72 13.22 10.39
C GLU A 56 2.53 12.69 11.21
N PRO A 57 2.62 12.67 12.55
CA PRO A 57 1.46 12.40 13.39
C PRO A 57 0.50 13.58 13.37
N ILE A 58 -0.79 13.29 13.21
CA ILE A 58 -1.87 14.28 13.24
C ILE A 58 -2.84 13.87 14.37
N PRO A 59 -3.06 14.70 15.40
CA PRO A 59 -4.03 14.42 16.45
C PRO A 59 -5.41 14.10 15.87
N CYS A 60 -6.06 13.05 16.35
CA CYS A 60 -7.36 12.63 15.80
C CYS A 60 -8.44 13.70 16.03
N GLU A 61 -8.48 14.31 17.21
CA GLU A 61 -9.43 15.37 17.54
C GLU A 61 -9.29 16.58 16.59
N GLU A 62 -8.05 17.01 16.33
CA GLU A 62 -7.75 18.08 15.39
C GLU A 62 -8.21 17.72 13.97
N TRP A 63 -7.88 16.51 13.50
CA TRP A 63 -8.27 16.06 12.17
C TRP A 63 -9.79 16.12 11.94
N TYR A 64 -10.58 15.58 12.87
CA TYR A 64 -12.03 15.58 12.73
C TYR A 64 -12.63 16.98 12.90
N SER A 65 -12.10 17.79 13.83
CA SER A 65 -12.54 19.17 13.99
C SER A 65 -12.27 20.02 12.74
N GLU A 66 -11.13 19.80 12.07
CA GLU A 66 -10.81 20.48 10.82
C GLU A 66 -11.71 20.06 9.66
N LEU A 67 -12.10 18.79 9.57
CA LEU A 67 -13.06 18.33 8.56
C LEU A 67 -14.39 19.07 8.68
N GLU A 68 -14.92 19.21 9.89
CA GLU A 68 -16.17 19.94 10.14
C GLU A 68 -16.08 21.43 9.79
N ARG A 69 -14.92 22.05 10.03
CA ARG A 69 -14.71 23.49 9.81
C ARG A 69 -14.28 23.85 8.40
N ASN A 70 -13.71 22.89 7.64
CA ASN A 70 -13.15 23.12 6.32
C ASN A 70 -13.66 22.08 5.30
N PRO A 71 -14.70 22.41 4.52
CA PRO A 71 -15.25 21.52 3.50
C PRO A 71 -14.24 21.07 2.42
N GLU A 72 -13.20 21.87 2.13
CA GLU A 72 -12.15 21.46 1.19
C GLU A 72 -11.36 20.24 1.70
N LYS A 73 -11.29 20.05 3.02
CA LYS A 73 -10.65 18.88 3.61
C LYS A 73 -11.43 17.59 3.34
N TYR A 74 -12.77 17.66 3.26
CA TYR A 74 -13.57 16.54 2.76
C TYR A 74 -13.28 16.23 1.29
N ARG A 75 -13.03 17.26 0.47
CA ARG A 75 -12.65 17.07 -0.93
C ARG A 75 -11.28 16.41 -1.04
N GLU A 76 -10.29 16.81 -0.23
CA GLU A 76 -8.99 16.13 -0.15
C GLU A 76 -9.15 14.65 0.20
N VAL A 77 -9.94 14.33 1.23
CA VAL A 77 -10.23 12.94 1.61
C VAL A 77 -10.94 12.18 0.49
N ALA A 78 -11.92 12.79 -0.18
CA ALA A 78 -12.65 12.17 -1.28
C ALA A 78 -11.74 11.84 -2.47
N LEU A 79 -10.86 12.75 -2.85
CA LEU A 79 -9.89 12.52 -3.94
C LEU A 79 -8.89 11.42 -3.57
N LEU A 80 -8.38 11.43 -2.34
CA LEU A 80 -7.49 10.39 -1.84
C LEU A 80 -8.16 9.00 -1.90
N LEU A 81 -9.40 8.89 -1.41
CA LEU A 81 -10.15 7.62 -1.45
C LEU A 81 -10.52 7.20 -2.88
N GLN A 82 -10.82 8.15 -3.76
CA GLN A 82 -11.09 7.92 -5.18
C GLN A 82 -9.86 7.34 -5.90
N ASP A 83 -8.69 7.92 -5.68
CA ASP A 83 -7.44 7.42 -6.25
C ASP A 83 -7.11 6.03 -5.70
N LYS A 84 -7.38 5.78 -4.41
CA LYS A 84 -7.24 4.45 -3.82
C LYS A 84 -8.15 3.42 -4.46
N LEU A 85 -9.43 3.77 -4.68
CA LEU A 85 -10.39 2.90 -5.34
C LEU A 85 -9.94 2.55 -6.76
N ARG A 86 -9.49 3.55 -7.54
CA ARG A 86 -8.95 3.34 -8.90
C ARG A 86 -7.74 2.42 -8.90
N MET A 87 -6.82 2.61 -7.95
CA MET A 87 -5.65 1.75 -7.79
C MET A 87 -6.04 0.31 -7.47
N MET A 88 -7.03 0.10 -6.61
CA MET A 88 -7.56 -1.23 -6.29
C MET A 88 -8.22 -1.89 -7.50
N GLN A 89 -9.01 -1.14 -8.28
CA GLN A 89 -9.62 -1.62 -9.53
C GLN A 89 -8.57 -2.03 -10.55
N GLN A 90 -7.59 -1.17 -10.82
CA GLN A 90 -6.49 -1.48 -11.74
C GLN A 90 -5.72 -2.73 -11.31
N ARG A 91 -5.48 -2.90 -10.00
CA ARG A 91 -4.85 -4.13 -9.48
C ARG A 91 -5.73 -5.36 -9.75
N MET A 92 -7.04 -5.28 -9.53
CA MET A 92 -7.96 -6.39 -9.84
C MET A 92 -7.96 -6.74 -11.33
N ASP A 93 -7.95 -5.74 -12.20
CA ASP A 93 -7.85 -5.95 -13.65
C ASP A 93 -6.54 -6.64 -14.02
N HIS A 94 -5.41 -6.19 -13.46
CA HIS A 94 -4.13 -6.84 -13.66
C HIS A 94 -4.15 -8.30 -13.21
N LEU A 95 -4.81 -8.61 -12.09
CA LEU A 95 -4.88 -9.97 -11.57
C LEU A 95 -5.62 -10.94 -12.51
N THR A 96 -6.51 -10.45 -13.38
CA THR A 96 -7.36 -11.28 -14.26
C THR A 96 -6.93 -11.28 -15.72
N THR A 97 -6.26 -10.23 -16.20
CA THR A 97 -6.06 -9.99 -17.65
C THR A 97 -4.63 -10.18 -18.16
N ILE A 98 -3.62 -10.15 -17.28
CA ILE A 98 -2.21 -10.17 -17.70
C ILE A 98 -1.43 -11.32 -17.05
N SER A 99 -0.35 -11.72 -17.73
CA SER A 99 0.48 -12.85 -17.31
C SER A 99 1.20 -12.56 -15.97
N PRO A 100 1.58 -13.60 -15.20
CA PRO A 100 2.36 -13.42 -13.98
C PRO A 100 3.62 -12.57 -14.15
N SER A 101 4.39 -12.76 -15.21
CA SER A 101 5.61 -11.98 -15.51
C SER A 101 5.33 -10.52 -15.72
N GLU A 102 4.26 -10.22 -16.46
CA GLU A 102 3.85 -8.85 -16.70
C GLU A 102 3.36 -8.18 -15.41
N ARG A 103 2.63 -8.91 -14.54
CA ARG A 103 2.23 -8.39 -13.21
C ARG A 103 3.44 -8.05 -12.34
N LEU A 104 4.47 -8.90 -12.34
CA LEU A 104 5.69 -8.64 -11.58
C LEU A 104 6.42 -7.40 -12.11
N ARG A 105 6.54 -7.27 -13.44
CA ARG A 105 7.16 -6.11 -14.10
C ARG A 105 6.43 -4.81 -13.74
N LEU A 106 5.11 -4.76 -13.94
CA LEU A 106 4.29 -3.58 -13.61
C LEU A 106 4.34 -3.24 -12.12
N PHE A 107 4.42 -4.26 -11.25
CA PHE A 107 4.58 -4.05 -9.82
C PHE A 107 5.93 -3.43 -9.49
N GLN A 108 7.02 -3.91 -10.08
CA GLN A 108 8.37 -3.33 -9.93
C GLN A 108 8.42 -1.89 -10.43
N GLU A 109 7.84 -1.61 -11.60
CA GLU A 109 7.77 -0.27 -12.18
C GLU A 109 6.94 0.70 -11.32
N TRP A 110 5.85 0.22 -10.74
CA TRP A 110 5.06 1.02 -9.82
C TRP A 110 5.83 1.31 -8.52
N PHE A 111 6.54 0.32 -7.97
CA PHE A 111 7.39 0.50 -6.78
C PHE A 111 8.50 1.51 -7.02
N ALA A 112 9.16 1.43 -8.18
CA ALA A 112 10.30 2.27 -8.53
C ALA A 112 9.96 3.77 -8.60
N ARG A 113 8.69 4.13 -8.86
CA ARG A 113 8.22 5.52 -8.83
C ARG A 113 8.34 6.17 -7.45
N TYR A 114 8.41 5.38 -6.38
CA TYR A 114 8.39 5.88 -5.00
C TYR A 114 9.69 5.67 -4.26
N ILE A 115 10.39 4.56 -4.54
CA ILE A 115 11.63 4.20 -3.83
C ILE A 115 12.86 4.10 -4.75
N GLY A 116 12.74 4.53 -6.01
CA GLY A 116 13.83 4.46 -6.99
C GLY A 116 14.15 3.03 -7.42
N ASP A 117 15.41 2.77 -7.77
CA ASP A 117 15.83 1.48 -8.35
C ASP A 117 16.01 0.34 -7.32
N ILE A 118 15.53 0.51 -6.08
CA ILE A 118 15.59 -0.53 -5.06
C ILE A 118 14.74 -1.74 -5.51
N PRO A 119 15.33 -2.93 -5.69
CA PRO A 119 14.58 -4.10 -6.11
C PRO A 119 13.51 -4.46 -5.08
N VAL A 120 12.29 -4.74 -5.54
CA VAL A 120 11.18 -5.15 -4.65
C VAL A 120 11.52 -6.36 -3.78
N SER A 121 12.41 -7.24 -4.25
CA SER A 121 12.88 -8.42 -3.51
C SER A 121 13.81 -8.12 -2.35
N GLU A 122 14.35 -6.91 -2.25
CA GLU A 122 15.18 -6.48 -1.10
C GLU A 122 14.33 -5.94 0.04
N VAL A 123 13.10 -5.48 -0.24
CA VAL A 123 12.24 -4.78 0.72
C VAL A 123 10.93 -5.51 1.03
N LEU A 124 10.55 -6.49 0.20
CA LEU A 124 9.41 -7.37 0.41
C LEU A 124 9.83 -8.83 0.32
N THR A 125 9.18 -9.67 1.13
CA THR A 125 9.39 -11.11 1.01
C THR A 125 8.77 -11.65 -0.29
N GLN A 126 9.25 -12.79 -0.77
CA GLN A 126 8.65 -13.45 -1.95
C GLN A 126 7.18 -13.83 -1.73
N GLU A 127 6.80 -14.08 -0.48
CA GLU A 127 5.42 -14.36 -0.10
C GLU A 127 4.56 -13.10 -0.19
N GLU A 128 5.08 -11.97 0.30
CA GLU A 128 4.43 -10.66 0.19
C GLU A 128 4.26 -10.22 -1.26
N ILE A 129 5.29 -10.39 -2.09
CA ILE A 129 5.21 -10.15 -3.53
C ILE A 129 4.13 -11.07 -4.14
N GLY A 130 4.15 -12.35 -3.80
CA GLY A 130 3.19 -13.34 -4.28
C GLY A 130 1.74 -13.00 -3.92
N HIS A 131 1.49 -12.63 -2.66
CA HIS A 131 0.19 -12.13 -2.20
C HIS A 131 -0.23 -10.86 -2.93
N TRP A 132 0.71 -9.94 -3.21
CA TRP A 132 0.38 -8.71 -3.91
C TRP A 132 -0.03 -8.94 -5.36
N ILE A 133 0.72 -9.77 -6.09
CA ILE A 133 0.52 -10.02 -7.53
C ILE A 133 -0.29 -11.30 -7.85
N GLY A 134 -0.82 -11.97 -6.82
CA GLY A 134 -1.73 -13.12 -6.96
C GLY A 134 -1.07 -14.39 -7.50
N ILE A 135 0.13 -14.73 -7.02
CA ILE A 135 0.82 -15.99 -7.33
C ILE A 135 1.49 -16.60 -6.10
N ARG A 136 1.78 -17.90 -6.17
CA ARG A 136 2.51 -18.60 -5.10
C ARG A 136 3.96 -18.13 -5.01
N ARG A 137 4.49 -18.12 -3.79
CA ARG A 137 5.88 -17.77 -3.46
C ARG A 137 6.91 -18.51 -4.33
N GLU A 138 6.69 -19.79 -4.60
CA GLU A 138 7.58 -20.62 -5.43
C GLU A 138 7.65 -20.12 -6.88
N THR A 139 6.55 -19.57 -7.40
CA THR A 139 6.51 -18.97 -8.73
C THR A 139 7.22 -17.63 -8.75
N VAL A 140 7.05 -16.79 -7.72
CA VAL A 140 7.83 -15.56 -7.55
C VAL A 140 9.33 -15.87 -7.56
N ASN A 141 9.76 -16.85 -6.77
CA ASN A 141 11.17 -17.26 -6.66
C ASN A 141 11.78 -17.60 -8.02
N ARG A 142 11.09 -18.43 -8.81
CA ARG A 142 11.54 -18.84 -10.15
C ARG A 142 11.64 -17.65 -11.11
N MET A 143 10.67 -16.73 -11.04
CA MET A 143 10.64 -15.55 -11.91
C MET A 143 11.73 -14.54 -11.55
N LEU A 144 12.00 -14.31 -10.26
CA LEU A 144 13.09 -13.42 -9.83
C LEU A 144 14.45 -13.97 -10.28
N ARG A 145 14.65 -15.30 -10.18
CA ARG A 145 15.88 -15.95 -10.65
C ARG A 145 16.07 -15.87 -12.17
N SER A 146 15.00 -15.94 -12.97
CA SER A 146 15.11 -15.92 -14.43
C SER A 146 15.43 -14.54 -15.01
N HIS A 147 15.17 -13.46 -14.27
CA HIS A 147 15.42 -12.07 -14.69
C HIS A 147 16.68 -11.47 -14.07
N SER A 148 17.45 -12.23 -13.29
CA SER A 148 18.70 -11.80 -12.66
C SER A 148 19.95 -12.06 -13.54
N LEU A 149 19.79 -12.08 -14.86
CA LEU A 149 20.86 -12.25 -15.85
C LEU A 149 21.03 -10.98 -16.69
#